data_AF-A0A483AAG9-F1
#
_entry.id   AF-A0A483AAG9-F1
#
_cell.length_a   1.000
_cell.length_b   1.000
_cell.length_c   1.000
_cell.angle_alpha   90.00
_cell.angle_beta   90.00
_cell.angle_gamma   90.00
#
_symmetry.space_group_name_H-M   'P 1'
#
loop_
_entity.id
_entity.type
_entity.pdbx_description
1 polymer ?
#
loop_
_entity_poly.entity_id
_entity_poly.type
_entity_poly.pdbx_seq_one_letter_code
_entity_poly.pdbx_strand_id
1 'polypeptide(L)' 'MLAKVFQSGNSQAVRLPKAMRFDVDEVEIKKVGGSIVLTPKKVDWQMMSDALDQFSDDFMENRNQPPQQIREDLF' A
#
# COMPACT_ATOMS: atom_id res chain seq x y z
N MET A 1 -14.32 1.20 -20.38
CA MET A 1 -14.21 -0.27 -20.29
C MET A 1 -15.27 -0.75 -19.30
N LEU A 2 -15.94 -1.87 -19.57
CA LEU A 2 -17.01 -2.39 -18.69
C LEU A 2 -16.63 -3.79 -18.20
N ALA A 3 -17.01 -4.12 -16.97
CA ALA A 3 -16.85 -5.45 -16.37
C ALA A 3 -18.22 -5.98 -15.93
N LYS A 4 -18.42 -7.29 -15.99
CA LYS A 4 -19.66 -7.92 -15.56
C LYS A 4 -19.64 -8.20 -14.07
N VAL A 5 -20.70 -7.77 -13.38
CA VAL A 5 -20.99 -8.16 -11.99
C VAL A 5 -21.88 -9.41 -12.02
N PHE A 6 -21.58 -10.41 -11.18
CA PHE A 6 -22.30 -11.67 -11.14
C PHE A 6 -22.27 -12.28 -9.73
N GLN A 7 -23.03 -13.35 -9.50
CA GLN A 7 -23.03 -14.11 -8.26
C GLN A 7 -22.07 -15.31 -8.36
N SER A 8 -21.31 -15.57 -7.30
CA SER A 8 -20.44 -16.74 -7.12
C SER A 8 -20.76 -17.36 -5.76
N GLY A 9 -21.57 -18.42 -5.76
CA GLY A 9 -22.18 -18.92 -4.53
C GLY A 9 -23.05 -17.85 -3.87
N ASN A 10 -22.80 -17.56 -2.59
CA ASN A 10 -23.51 -16.53 -1.82
C ASN A 10 -22.82 -15.14 -1.87
N SER A 11 -21.80 -14.97 -2.72
CA SER A 11 -21.01 -13.74 -2.82
C SER A 11 -21.19 -13.05 -4.15
N GLN A 12 -21.11 -11.72 -4.14
CA GLN A 12 -21.02 -10.91 -5.36
C GLN A 12 -19.58 -10.88 -5.88
N ALA A 13 -19.41 -11.01 -7.19
CA ALA A 13 -18.12 -11.02 -7.86
C ALA A 13 -18.10 -10.10 -9.09
N VAL A 14 -16.92 -9.58 -9.42
CA VAL A 14 -16.65 -8.81 -10.64
C VAL A 14 -15.68 -9.59 -11.52
N ARG A 15 -16.02 -9.79 -12.80
CA ARG A 15 -15.11 -10.45 -13.74
C ARG A 15 -14.10 -9.43 -14.27
N LEU A 16 -12.84 -9.55 -13.84
CA LEU A 16 -11.76 -8.71 -14.34
C LEU A 16 -11.45 -9.03 -15.82
N PRO A 17 -11.41 -8.02 -16.72
CA PRO A 17 -10.90 -8.18 -18.08
C PRO A 17 -9.44 -8.65 -18.08
N LYS A 18 -9.00 -9.30 -19.18
CA LYS A 18 -7.63 -9.83 -19.31
C LYS A 18 -6.55 -8.77 -19.02
N ALA A 19 -6.75 -7.54 -19.49
CA ALA A 19 -5.82 -6.42 -19.32
C ALA A 19 -5.74 -5.88 -17.88
N MET A 20 -6.62 -6.30 -16.97
CA MET A 20 -6.67 -5.85 -15.57
C MET A 20 -6.56 -7.01 -14.57
N ARG A 21 -6.03 -8.16 -15.00
CA ARG A 21 -5.77 -9.28 -14.08
C ARG A 21 -4.58 -8.96 -13.19
N PHE A 22 -4.70 -9.35 -11.93
CA PHE A 22 -3.60 -9.35 -10.99
C PHE A 22 -2.76 -10.62 -11.17
N ASP A 23 -1.46 -10.53 -10.88
CA ASP A 23 -0.52 -11.66 -10.79
C ASP A 23 -0.30 -12.06 -9.33
N VAL A 24 -1.38 -12.00 -8.54
CA VAL A 24 -1.43 -12.37 -7.12
C VAL A 24 -2.76 -13.04 -6.82
N ASP A 25 -2.79 -13.87 -5.78
CA ASP A 25 -3.99 -14.59 -5.36
C ASP A 25 -4.91 -13.77 -4.46
N GLU A 26 -4.39 -12.74 -3.81
CA GLU A 26 -5.11 -11.91 -2.84
C GLU A 26 -4.92 -10.42 -3.10
N VAL A 27 -5.97 -9.63 -2.80
CA VAL A 27 -5.97 -8.18 -2.84
C VAL A 27 -6.57 -7.62 -1.56
N GLU A 28 -6.06 -6.48 -1.10
CA GLU A 28 -6.75 -5.64 -0.13
C GLU A 28 -7.88 -4.87 -0.81
N ILE A 29 -9.00 -4.72 -0.10
CA ILE A 29 -10.20 -4.03 -0.60
C ILE A 29 -10.47 -2.82 0.28
N LYS A 30 -10.54 -1.63 -0.33
CA LYS A 30 -10.93 -0.39 0.35
C LYS A 30 -12.09 0.27 -0.37
N LYS A 31 -13.08 0.76 0.38
CA LYS A 31 -14.19 1.56 -0.15
C LYS A 31 -13.87 3.05 -0.01
N VAL A 32 -13.91 3.78 -1.12
CA VAL A 32 -13.67 5.22 -1.16
C VAL A 32 -14.86 5.87 -1.84
N GLY A 33 -15.75 6.45 -1.03
CA GLY A 33 -17.05 6.96 -1.51
C GLY A 33 -17.89 5.86 -2.17
N GLY A 34 -18.22 6.05 -3.45
CA GLY A 34 -18.94 5.07 -4.27
C GLY A 34 -18.05 4.02 -4.96
N SER A 35 -16.73 4.11 -4.78
CA SER A 35 -15.74 3.30 -5.50
C SER A 35 -15.14 2.21 -4.61
N ILE A 36 -14.72 1.11 -5.23
CA ILE A 36 -13.91 0.06 -4.60
C ILE A 36 -12.50 0.11 -5.19
N VAL A 37 -11.50 0.24 -4.33
CA VAL A 37 -10.08 0.19 -4.67
C VAL A 37 -9.54 -1.18 -4.27
N LEU A 38 -8.94 -1.87 -5.24
CA LEU A 38 -8.30 -3.18 -5.05
C LEU A 38 -6.80 -2.98 -5.17
N THR A 39 -6.04 -3.37 -4.15
CA THR A 39 -4.58 -3.28 -4.13
C THR A 39 -3.99 -4.68 -3.93
N PRO A 40 -3.04 -5.14 -4.75
CA PRO A 40 -2.38 -6.42 -4.54
C PRO A 40 -1.92 -6.61 -3.11
N LYS A 41 -2.21 -7.77 -2.50
CA LYS A 41 -1.67 -8.14 -1.19
C LYS A 41 -0.26 -8.70 -1.34
N LYS A 42 0.61 -7.96 -2.04
CA LYS A 42 2.05 -8.11 -1.95
C LYS A 42 2.54 -7.01 -1.04
N VAL A 43 3.45 -7.34 -0.12
CA VAL A 43 4.31 -6.34 0.51
C VAL A 43 5.24 -5.86 -0.60
N ASP A 44 4.74 -4.97 -1.43
CA ASP A 44 5.48 -4.39 -2.52
C ASP A 44 6.21 -3.16 -1.98
N TRP A 45 7.42 -3.39 -1.50
CA TRP A 45 8.32 -2.31 -1.12
C TRP A 45 8.70 -1.46 -2.33
N GLN A 46 8.35 -1.82 -3.57
CA GLN A 46 8.54 -0.96 -4.73
C GLN A 46 7.78 0.35 -4.57
N MET A 47 6.54 0.32 -4.09
CA MET A 47 5.79 1.57 -3.85
C MET A 47 6.47 2.45 -2.79
N MET A 48 7.07 1.83 -1.77
CA MET A 48 7.89 2.56 -0.80
C MET A 48 9.16 3.10 -1.47
N SER A 49 9.86 2.30 -2.27
CA SER A 49 11.07 2.68 -2.98
C SER A 49 10.82 3.86 -3.92
N ASP A 50 9.77 3.79 -4.73
CA ASP A 50 9.34 4.86 -5.64
C ASP A 50 8.92 6.12 -4.87
N ALA A 51 8.48 5.98 -3.62
CA ALA A 51 8.21 7.12 -2.74
C ALA A 51 9.50 7.72 -2.15
N LEU A 52 10.56 6.93 -1.98
CA LEU A 52 11.88 7.46 -1.57
C LEU A 52 12.47 8.38 -2.65
N ASP A 53 12.23 8.08 -3.93
CA ASP A 53 12.70 8.90 -5.05
C ASP A 53 11.96 10.25 -5.19
N GLN A 54 10.90 10.48 -4.40
CA GLN A 54 10.12 11.72 -4.42
C GLN A 54 10.56 12.74 -3.36
N PHE A 55 11.52 12.40 -2.50
CA PHE A 55 12.11 13.37 -1.59
C PHE A 55 12.94 14.41 -2.35
N SER A 56 12.99 15.63 -1.82
CA SER A 56 13.89 16.66 -2.36
C SER A 56 15.34 16.32 -2.07
N ASP A 57 16.27 16.84 -2.88
CA ASP A 57 17.70 16.57 -2.75
C ASP A 57 18.27 16.94 -1.37
N ASP A 58 17.65 17.91 -0.67
CA ASP A 58 18.03 18.39 0.66
C ASP A 58 17.34 17.64 1.81
N PHE A 59 16.46 16.68 1.51
CA PHE A 59 15.74 15.95 2.53
C PHE A 59 16.70 15.16 3.44
N MET A 60 16.69 15.49 4.74
CA MET A 60 17.50 14.82 5.76
C MET A 60 19.02 14.88 5.52
N GLU A 61 19.52 15.90 4.80
CA GLU A 61 20.96 16.12 4.59
C GLU A 61 21.73 16.18 5.93
N ASN A 62 21.10 16.71 6.97
CA ASN A 62 21.64 16.72 8.33
C ASN A 62 20.62 16.19 9.34
N ARG A 63 21.02 15.20 10.13
CA ARG A 63 20.25 14.71 11.28
C ARG A 63 20.83 15.30 12.56
N ASN A 64 20.12 16.27 13.16
CA ASN A 64 20.48 16.88 14.45
C ASN A 64 20.19 15.93 15.62
N GLN A 65 20.88 14.79 15.66
CA GLN A 65 20.71 13.81 16.72
C GLN A 65 21.44 14.28 17.98
N PRO A 66 20.74 14.50 19.11
CA PRO A 66 21.39 14.88 20.36
C PRO A 66 22.19 13.70 20.93
N PRO A 67 23.15 13.97 21.84
CA PRO A 67 23.83 12.92 22.57
C PRO A 67 22.83 12.09 23.38
N GLN A 68 23.17 10.83 23.61
CA GLN A 68 22.37 9.92 24.42
C GLN A 68 22.17 10.53 25.82
N GLN A 69 20.92 10.55 26.28
CA GLN A 69 20.59 11.06 27.60
C GLN A 69 21.22 10.15 28.66
N ILE A 70 21.96 10.75 29.60
CA ILE A 70 22.35 10.08 30.84
C ILE A 70 21.13 10.11 31.75
N ARG A 71 20.65 8.92 32.14
CA ARG A 71 19.56 8.76 33.10
C ARG A 71 20.13 8.15 34.37
N GLU A 72 19.48 8.47 35.48
CA GLU A 72 19.72 7.82 36.76
C GLU A 72 19.46 6.32 36.67
N ASP A 73 20.30 5.53 37.33
CA ASP A 73 20.10 4.09 37.44
C ASP A 73 18.78 3.82 38.17
N LEU A 74 18.12 2.73 37.79
CA LEU A 74 16.81 2.36 38.31
C LEU A 74 16.83 2.01 39.82
N PHE A 75 18.00 1.96 40.46
CA PHE A 75 18.22 1.51 41.83
C PHE A 75 19.28 2.33 42.57
#